data_AF-A0A7C8MBP8-F1
#
_entry.id   AF-A0A7C8MBP8-F1
#
_cell.length_a   1.000
_cell.length_b   1.000
_cell.length_c   1.000
_cell.angle_alpha   90.00
_cell.angle_beta   90.00
_cell.angle_gamma   90.00
#
_symmetry.space_group_name_H-M   'P 1'
#
loop_
_entity.id
_entity.type
_entity.pdbx_description
1 polymer ?
#
loop_
_entity_poly.entity_id
_entity_poly.type
_entity_poly.pdbx_seq_one_letter_code
_entity_poly.pdbx_strand_id
1 'polypeptide(L)'
;MKLSSVLLAAVSVAGLAAGNQVSPRKGQKVGVARGELAINQTPDLGYKELWDLQNMFYTRFKYPNNVNEVESINSTIFSDDVQGRVSDTRNFEGRELNTEYIFGLFVPSDAVSIIGRPGDFQIIQFTANRNIASASTRVNFTFPSFNNVSFPVQIDTWLAWNSERRISQYDVTFRWFAYLLPTLIQSLDRERPEEALKTLVAKVASSICDSHETSCTGENKQYDSRQECYDFLTKEIRVGQGFELGMNTLLCRNIHEHMIKARPGVHCSHIGRDGGGMCDDSISYQTKVEEQYFRNSPWVPETP
;
A
#
# COMPACT_ATOMS: atom_id res chain seq x y z
N MET A 1 19.73 32.56 33.45
CA MET A 1 21.03 32.10 34.00
C MET A 1 20.94 32.07 35.52
N LYS A 2 20.71 30.89 36.11
CA LYS A 2 21.07 30.50 37.49
C LYS A 2 20.74 29.01 37.61
N LEU A 3 21.79 28.19 37.70
CA LEU A 3 21.73 26.76 37.99
C LEU A 3 21.35 26.56 39.45
N SER A 4 20.59 25.49 39.74
CA SER A 4 20.78 24.68 40.93
C SER A 4 20.28 23.26 40.67
N SER A 5 21.22 22.33 40.69
CA SER A 5 21.05 20.87 40.72
C SER A 5 20.73 20.40 42.14
N VAL A 6 20.40 19.09 42.27
CA VAL A 6 20.26 18.21 43.49
C VAL A 6 18.84 17.59 43.48
N LEU A 7 18.56 16.29 43.57
CA LEU A 7 19.32 15.03 43.60
C LEU A 7 18.31 13.88 43.40
N LEU A 8 18.80 12.72 42.93
CA LEU A 8 18.14 11.41 42.85
C LEU A 8 17.42 10.96 44.14
N ALA A 9 16.33 10.23 43.98
CA ALA A 9 16.04 9.03 44.80
C ALA A 9 15.19 8.03 44.02
N ALA A 10 15.80 6.89 43.68
CA ALA A 10 15.14 5.68 43.22
C ALA A 10 14.52 4.95 44.42
N VAL A 11 13.31 4.40 44.24
CA VAL A 11 12.71 3.47 45.22
C VAL A 11 12.63 2.10 44.56
N SER A 12 13.51 1.21 45.02
CA SER A 12 13.43 -0.24 44.85
C SER A 12 12.71 -0.80 46.07
N VAL A 13 11.72 -1.68 45.86
CA VAL A 13 11.12 -2.47 46.93
C VAL A 13 11.38 -3.94 46.63
N ALA A 14 12.31 -4.50 47.39
CA ALA A 14 12.50 -5.94 47.55
C ALA A 14 12.15 -6.33 49.00
N GLY A 15 11.40 -7.40 49.15
CA GLY A 15 11.15 -8.10 50.41
C GLY A 15 10.05 -9.14 50.18
N LEU A 16 10.06 -10.34 50.73
CA LEU A 16 11.01 -11.05 51.58
C LEU A 16 10.62 -12.54 51.47
N ALA A 17 11.61 -13.41 51.62
CA ALA A 17 11.47 -14.86 51.51
C ALA A 17 10.67 -15.49 52.66
N ALA A 18 9.96 -16.59 52.35
CA ALA A 18 9.68 -17.65 53.30
C ALA A 18 9.86 -19.00 52.57
N GLY A 19 10.85 -19.77 53.03
CA GLY A 19 11.18 -21.05 52.46
C GLY A 19 10.25 -22.17 52.94
N ASN A 20 10.17 -23.23 52.13
CA ASN A 20 10.02 -24.57 52.65
C ASN A 20 10.82 -25.54 51.76
N GLN A 21 11.77 -26.21 52.39
CA GLN A 21 12.59 -27.26 51.79
C GLN A 21 11.74 -28.53 51.62
N VAL A 22 11.74 -29.10 50.41
CA VAL A 22 11.40 -30.52 50.19
C VAL A 22 12.47 -31.12 49.28
N SER A 23 13.09 -32.19 49.77
CA SER A 23 14.18 -32.96 49.14
C SER A 23 13.74 -33.70 47.86
N PRO A 24 14.64 -34.02 46.91
CA PRO A 24 14.25 -34.54 45.59
C PRO A 24 14.03 -36.06 45.62
N ARG A 25 12.87 -36.53 45.14
CA ARG A 25 12.69 -37.92 44.71
C ARG A 25 13.17 -38.07 43.26
N LYS A 26 14.07 -39.02 43.05
CA LYS A 26 14.54 -39.51 41.76
C LYS A 26 13.39 -40.05 40.91
N GLY A 27 13.43 -39.71 39.62
CA GLY A 27 12.96 -40.58 38.55
C GLY A 27 11.49 -40.50 38.19
N GLN A 28 11.11 -39.53 37.35
CA GLN A 28 10.02 -39.72 36.40
C GLN A 28 10.27 -38.87 35.17
N LYS A 29 10.54 -39.52 34.03
CA LYS A 29 10.61 -38.87 32.71
C LYS A 29 9.22 -38.37 32.37
N VAL A 30 8.98 -37.07 32.57
CA VAL A 30 7.82 -36.39 31.97
C VAL A 30 8.26 -35.97 30.57
N GLY A 31 7.83 -36.75 29.57
CA GLY A 31 7.98 -36.37 28.17
C GLY A 31 7.14 -35.13 27.90
N VAL A 32 7.80 -33.97 27.87
CA VAL A 32 7.20 -32.76 27.29
C VAL A 32 7.22 -32.98 25.79
N ALA A 33 6.07 -33.34 25.22
CA ALA A 33 5.85 -33.22 23.79
C ALA A 33 6.05 -31.76 23.42
N ARG A 34 7.22 -31.43 22.85
CA ARG A 34 7.38 -30.23 22.04
C ARG A 34 6.41 -30.40 20.89
N GLY A 35 5.29 -29.69 20.94
CA GLY A 35 4.55 -29.39 19.72
C GLY A 35 5.52 -28.65 18.82
N GLU A 36 6.00 -29.31 17.78
CA GLU A 36 6.57 -28.62 16.63
C GLU A 36 5.50 -27.64 16.16
N LEU A 37 5.73 -26.34 16.41
CA LEU A 37 5.16 -25.31 15.56
C LEU A 37 5.57 -25.74 14.15
N ALA A 38 4.61 -26.17 13.34
CA ALA A 38 4.86 -26.50 11.96
C ALA A 38 5.54 -25.27 11.34
N ILE A 39 6.84 -25.39 11.08
CA ILE A 39 7.54 -24.44 10.22
C ILE A 39 6.75 -24.51 8.93
N ASN A 40 6.01 -23.46 8.61
CA ASN A 40 5.29 -23.37 7.35
C ASN A 40 6.37 -23.33 6.28
N GLN A 41 6.78 -24.51 5.81
CA GLN A 41 7.92 -24.64 4.92
C GLN A 41 7.64 -23.81 3.69
N THR A 42 8.55 -22.88 3.41
CA THR A 42 8.52 -22.07 2.19
C THR A 42 8.40 -23.03 1.00
N PRO A 43 7.31 -22.97 0.20
CA PRO A 43 7.11 -23.95 -0.85
C PRO A 43 8.17 -23.80 -1.93
N ASP A 44 8.46 -24.88 -2.65
CA ASP A 44 9.17 -24.80 -3.92
C ASP A 44 8.15 -25.07 -5.02
N LEU A 45 7.70 -24.00 -5.69
CA LEU A 45 6.68 -24.05 -6.73
C LEU A 45 7.33 -24.26 -8.12
N GLY A 46 8.61 -23.95 -8.25
CA GLY A 46 9.34 -24.05 -9.50
C GLY A 46 8.98 -22.96 -10.53
N TYR A 47 9.84 -22.83 -11.55
CA TYR A 47 9.77 -21.73 -12.53
C TYR A 47 8.43 -21.66 -13.27
N LYS A 48 7.92 -22.81 -13.75
CA LYS A 48 6.72 -22.85 -14.58
C LYS A 48 5.47 -22.41 -13.81
N GLU A 49 5.27 -22.93 -12.60
CA GLU A 49 4.12 -22.56 -11.76
C GLU A 49 4.14 -21.07 -11.42
N LEU A 50 5.32 -20.56 -11.03
CA LEU A 50 5.47 -19.14 -10.72
C LEU A 50 5.23 -18.24 -11.93
N TRP A 51 5.63 -18.67 -13.13
CA TRP A 51 5.29 -17.97 -14.38
C TRP A 51 3.78 -17.93 -14.61
N ASP A 52 3.08 -19.06 -14.42
CA ASP A 52 1.63 -19.15 -14.59
C ASP A 52 0.89 -18.29 -13.54
N LEU A 53 1.35 -18.29 -12.29
CA LEU A 53 0.81 -17.45 -11.21
C LEU A 53 1.03 -15.96 -11.47
N GLN A 54 2.20 -15.57 -11.98
CA GLN A 54 2.49 -14.18 -12.37
C GLN A 54 1.56 -13.71 -13.50
N ASN A 55 1.33 -14.56 -14.52
CA ASN A 55 0.39 -14.25 -15.61
C ASN A 55 -1.06 -14.16 -15.11
N MET A 56 -1.45 -15.05 -14.19
CA MET A 56 -2.77 -15.04 -13.57
C MET A 56 -3.01 -13.74 -12.80
N PHE A 57 -2.01 -13.26 -12.04
CA PHE A 57 -2.09 -11.97 -11.35
C PHE A 57 -2.40 -10.82 -12.32
N TYR A 58 -1.59 -10.65 -13.38
CA TYR A 58 -1.82 -9.56 -14.33
C TYR A 58 -3.12 -9.72 -15.13
N THR A 59 -3.55 -10.95 -15.38
CA THR A 59 -4.86 -11.22 -16.00
C THR A 59 -6.00 -10.73 -15.12
N ARG A 60 -5.93 -10.93 -13.80
CA ARG A 60 -6.91 -10.42 -12.84
C ARG A 60 -6.81 -8.91 -12.60
N PHE A 61 -5.60 -8.36 -12.63
CA PHE A 61 -5.34 -6.94 -12.45
C PHE A 61 -5.89 -6.07 -13.60
N LYS A 62 -5.89 -6.58 -14.82
CA LYS A 62 -6.43 -5.89 -16.00
C LYS A 62 -7.94 -5.64 -15.87
N TYR A 63 -8.41 -4.50 -16.37
CA TYR A 63 -9.84 -4.23 -16.56
C TYR A 63 -10.43 -5.05 -17.74
N PRO A 64 -11.66 -5.62 -17.60
CA PRO A 64 -12.58 -5.48 -16.48
C PRO A 64 -12.44 -6.53 -15.36
N ASN A 65 -11.43 -7.39 -15.41
CA ASN A 65 -11.31 -8.51 -14.47
C ASN A 65 -11.11 -8.04 -13.02
N ASN A 66 -10.43 -6.91 -12.83
CA ASN A 66 -10.21 -6.32 -11.51
C ASN A 66 -11.50 -5.93 -10.79
N VAL A 67 -12.58 -5.64 -11.52
CA VAL A 67 -13.89 -5.32 -10.93
C VAL A 67 -14.40 -6.49 -10.08
N ASN A 68 -14.31 -7.72 -10.62
CA ASN A 68 -14.76 -8.92 -9.92
C ASN A 68 -13.94 -9.18 -8.64
N GLU A 69 -12.65 -8.84 -8.65
CA GLU A 69 -11.79 -9.01 -7.47
C GLU A 69 -12.20 -8.04 -6.35
N VAL A 70 -12.54 -6.79 -6.69
CA VAL A 70 -12.99 -5.78 -5.72
C VAL A 70 -14.35 -6.16 -5.12
N GLU A 71 -15.28 -6.63 -5.95
CA GLU A 71 -16.61 -7.07 -5.50
C GLU A 71 -16.53 -8.26 -4.54
N SER A 72 -15.47 -9.07 -4.61
CA SER A 72 -15.24 -10.16 -3.66
C SER A 72 -14.83 -9.68 -2.27
N ILE A 73 -14.36 -8.43 -2.14
CA ILE A 73 -13.79 -7.77 -0.94
C ILE A 73 -12.50 -8.43 -0.43
N ASN A 74 -12.44 -9.75 -0.45
CA ASN A 74 -11.35 -10.59 0.00
C ASN A 74 -10.89 -11.49 -1.15
N SER A 75 -10.14 -10.91 -2.09
CA SER A 75 -9.66 -11.66 -3.24
C SER A 75 -8.86 -12.89 -2.81
N THR A 76 -9.22 -14.04 -3.37
CA THR A 76 -8.53 -15.31 -3.11
C THR A 76 -7.12 -15.36 -3.69
N ILE A 77 -6.70 -14.33 -4.44
CA ILE A 77 -5.33 -14.22 -4.93
C ILE A 77 -4.33 -13.96 -3.80
N PHE A 78 -4.78 -13.32 -2.71
CA PHE A 78 -3.96 -12.93 -1.58
C PHE A 78 -4.16 -13.88 -0.39
N SER A 79 -3.11 -14.16 0.36
CA SER A 79 -3.24 -14.83 1.66
C SER A 79 -3.95 -13.91 2.65
N ASP A 80 -4.49 -14.47 3.74
CA ASP A 80 -5.19 -13.67 4.76
C ASP A 80 -4.27 -12.62 5.40
N ASP A 81 -3.01 -13.00 5.59
CA ASP A 81 -1.93 -12.25 6.23
C ASP A 81 -1.01 -11.53 5.22
N VAL A 82 -1.45 -11.30 3.98
CA VAL A 82 -0.59 -10.73 2.93
C VAL A 82 0.05 -9.41 3.36
N GLN A 83 1.35 -9.26 3.04
CA GLN A 83 2.11 -8.03 3.23
C GLN A 83 2.44 -7.40 1.89
N GLY A 84 1.83 -6.26 1.59
CA GLY A 84 2.05 -5.51 0.35
C GLY A 84 2.84 -4.23 0.57
N ARG A 85 3.71 -3.88 -0.38
CA ARG A 85 4.31 -2.55 -0.48
C ARG A 85 4.27 -2.06 -1.92
N VAL A 86 3.95 -0.78 -2.10
CA VAL A 86 4.04 -0.08 -3.38
C VAL A 86 4.95 1.14 -3.17
N SER A 87 6.03 1.23 -3.95
CA SER A 87 7.13 2.19 -3.75
C SER A 87 6.67 3.63 -3.56
N ASP A 88 5.69 4.06 -4.35
CA ASP A 88 5.30 5.46 -4.43
C ASP A 88 4.23 5.83 -3.38
N THR A 89 3.65 4.85 -2.69
CA THR A 89 2.56 5.05 -1.72
C THR A 89 2.94 4.59 -0.30
N ARG A 90 2.44 3.42 0.12
CA ARG A 90 2.45 2.91 1.50
C ARG A 90 2.51 1.37 1.52
N ASN A 91 2.44 0.86 2.75
CA ASN A 91 2.42 -0.55 3.07
C ASN A 91 0.96 -0.96 3.33
N PHE A 92 0.59 -2.18 2.93
CA PHE A 92 -0.76 -2.71 2.99
C PHE A 92 -0.73 -4.06 3.71
N GLU A 93 -1.46 -4.15 4.81
CA GLU A 93 -1.49 -5.33 5.67
C GLU A 93 -2.85 -6.03 5.57
N GLY A 94 -2.82 -7.34 5.31
CA GLY A 94 -4.00 -8.19 5.27
C GLY A 94 -4.79 -8.13 3.96
N ARG A 95 -5.56 -9.20 3.72
CA ARG A 95 -6.24 -9.43 2.42
C ARG A 95 -7.16 -8.31 1.98
N GLU A 96 -7.94 -7.75 2.89
CA GLU A 96 -8.98 -6.76 2.58
C GLU A 96 -8.36 -5.49 1.98
N LEU A 97 -7.39 -4.88 2.68
CA LEU A 97 -6.69 -3.68 2.19
C LEU A 97 -5.96 -3.95 0.88
N ASN A 98 -5.26 -5.08 0.76
CA ASN A 98 -4.54 -5.41 -0.48
C ASN A 98 -5.51 -5.60 -1.66
N THR A 99 -6.70 -6.17 -1.44
CA THR A 99 -7.74 -6.29 -2.48
C THR A 99 -8.23 -4.90 -2.94
N GLU A 100 -8.52 -4.02 -1.99
CA GLU A 100 -8.99 -2.66 -2.29
C GLU A 100 -7.96 -1.82 -3.06
N TYR A 101 -6.70 -1.79 -2.61
CA TYR A 101 -5.69 -0.94 -3.24
C TYR A 101 -5.18 -1.49 -4.56
N ILE A 102 -4.99 -2.82 -4.68
CA ILE A 102 -4.42 -3.41 -5.91
C ILE A 102 -5.46 -3.53 -7.01
N PHE A 103 -6.73 -3.73 -6.69
CA PHE A 103 -7.78 -3.84 -7.72
C PHE A 103 -8.69 -2.62 -7.77
N GLY A 104 -9.12 -2.12 -6.61
CA GLY A 104 -10.13 -1.05 -6.47
C GLY A 104 -9.70 0.30 -7.00
N LEU A 105 -8.43 0.67 -6.79
CA LEU A 105 -7.86 1.91 -7.31
C LEU A 105 -7.97 2.04 -8.84
N PHE A 106 -8.06 0.90 -9.53
CA PHE A 106 -8.02 0.82 -11.00
C PHE A 106 -9.40 0.54 -11.62
N VAL A 107 -10.46 0.49 -10.80
CA VAL A 107 -11.85 0.34 -11.26
C VAL A 107 -12.37 1.69 -11.76
N PRO A 108 -13.24 1.73 -12.79
CA PRO A 108 -13.85 2.98 -13.25
C PRO A 108 -14.55 3.73 -12.12
N SER A 109 -14.34 5.04 -12.06
CA SER A 109 -15.07 5.94 -11.17
C SER A 109 -15.36 7.26 -11.86
N ASP A 110 -16.33 8.00 -11.34
CA ASP A 110 -16.65 9.37 -11.81
C ASP A 110 -15.64 10.41 -11.31
N ALA A 111 -14.77 10.04 -10.36
CA ALA A 111 -13.74 10.91 -9.82
C ALA A 111 -12.64 11.17 -10.86
N VAL A 112 -12.01 12.34 -10.76
CA VAL A 112 -10.79 12.63 -11.51
C VAL A 112 -9.71 11.69 -10.99
N SER A 113 -9.00 10.97 -11.87
CA SER A 113 -7.96 10.02 -11.46
C SER A 113 -6.64 10.33 -12.14
N ILE A 114 -5.57 10.46 -11.33
CA ILE A 114 -4.19 10.41 -11.84
C ILE A 114 -3.71 9.01 -12.18
N ILE A 115 -4.46 7.99 -11.74
CA ILE A 115 -4.19 6.60 -12.02
C ILE A 115 -5.05 6.14 -13.20
N GLY A 116 -4.41 5.54 -14.18
CA GLY A 116 -5.12 5.02 -15.35
C GLY A 116 -5.79 3.69 -15.07
N ARG A 117 -6.48 3.18 -16.08
CA ARG A 117 -7.08 1.85 -16.12
C ARG A 117 -6.11 0.87 -16.78
N PRO A 118 -5.74 -0.26 -16.14
CA PRO A 118 -4.86 -1.26 -16.71
C PRO A 118 -5.58 -2.05 -17.80
N GLY A 119 -4.92 -2.16 -18.95
CA GLY A 119 -5.34 -2.94 -20.11
C GLY A 119 -4.44 -4.15 -20.35
N ASP A 120 -4.16 -4.45 -21.63
CA ASP A 120 -3.29 -5.56 -22.01
C ASP A 120 -1.88 -5.41 -21.43
N PHE A 121 -1.27 -6.55 -21.10
CA PHE A 121 0.05 -6.61 -20.48
C PHE A 121 0.99 -7.56 -21.23
N GLN A 122 2.28 -7.34 -21.02
CA GLN A 122 3.36 -8.19 -21.48
C GLN A 122 4.43 -8.27 -20.39
N ILE A 123 4.70 -9.47 -19.87
CA ILE A 123 5.86 -9.71 -19.02
C ILE A 123 7.10 -9.71 -19.92
N ILE A 124 8.00 -8.75 -19.70
CA ILE A 124 9.18 -8.53 -20.54
C ILE A 124 10.47 -9.07 -19.91
N GLN A 125 10.47 -9.25 -18.59
CA GLN A 125 11.57 -9.86 -17.84
C GLN A 125 10.96 -10.70 -16.72
N PHE A 126 11.52 -11.88 -16.47
CA PHE A 126 11.04 -12.77 -15.41
C PHE A 126 12.16 -13.66 -14.88
N THR A 127 12.20 -13.79 -13.57
CA THR A 127 13.02 -14.77 -12.86
C THR A 127 12.21 -15.36 -11.72
N ALA A 128 12.51 -16.62 -11.38
CA ALA A 128 11.78 -17.35 -10.35
C ALA A 128 12.73 -18.28 -9.59
N ASN A 129 12.51 -18.38 -8.27
CA ASN A 129 13.25 -19.27 -7.38
C ASN A 129 12.36 -19.67 -6.20
N ARG A 130 12.25 -20.98 -5.91
CA ARG A 130 11.38 -21.54 -4.87
C ARG A 130 9.92 -21.07 -5.00
N ASN A 131 9.48 -20.16 -4.14
CA ASN A 131 8.14 -19.56 -4.14
C ASN A 131 8.16 -18.07 -4.52
N ILE A 132 9.27 -17.54 -5.00
CA ILE A 132 9.46 -16.12 -5.30
C ILE A 132 9.60 -15.94 -6.80
N ALA A 133 8.91 -14.95 -7.34
CA ALA A 133 9.16 -14.45 -8.68
C ALA A 133 9.42 -12.95 -8.67
N SER A 134 10.30 -12.52 -9.57
CA SER A 134 10.46 -11.11 -9.90
C SER A 134 10.22 -10.92 -11.39
N ALA A 135 9.43 -9.91 -11.73
CA ALA A 135 9.02 -9.64 -13.10
C ALA A 135 8.99 -8.14 -13.39
N SER A 136 9.45 -7.77 -14.58
CA SER A 136 9.16 -6.46 -15.19
C SER A 136 8.06 -6.66 -16.21
N THR A 137 6.98 -5.90 -16.08
CA THR A 137 5.78 -6.06 -16.92
C THR A 137 5.39 -4.72 -17.50
N ARG A 138 5.17 -4.69 -18.81
CA ARG A 138 4.57 -3.54 -19.48
C ARG A 138 3.07 -3.73 -19.53
N VAL A 139 2.32 -2.78 -18.99
CA VAL A 139 0.85 -2.77 -19.02
C VAL A 139 0.41 -1.53 -19.78
N ASN A 140 -0.50 -1.68 -20.73
CA ASN A 140 -1.07 -0.55 -21.44
C ASN A 140 -2.15 0.10 -20.55
N PHE A 141 -1.93 1.33 -20.11
CA PHE A 141 -2.89 2.06 -19.29
C PHE A 141 -3.64 3.10 -20.12
N THR A 142 -4.94 3.21 -19.91
CA THR A 142 -5.77 4.32 -20.42
C THR A 142 -6.04 5.31 -19.31
N PHE A 143 -5.91 6.61 -19.57
CA PHE A 143 -6.08 7.67 -18.57
C PHE A 143 -7.27 8.58 -18.93
N PRO A 144 -8.50 8.26 -18.46
CA PRO A 144 -9.70 9.00 -18.83
C PRO A 144 -9.64 10.49 -18.49
N SER A 145 -9.09 10.85 -17.34
CA SER A 145 -8.95 12.24 -16.89
C SER A 145 -7.95 13.07 -17.69
N PHE A 146 -7.17 12.43 -18.58
CA PHE A 146 -6.14 13.05 -19.41
C PHE A 146 -6.48 12.88 -20.89
N ASN A 147 -7.67 13.33 -21.30
CA ASN A 147 -8.15 13.22 -22.68
C ASN A 147 -8.18 11.78 -23.24
N ASN A 148 -8.38 10.79 -22.37
CA ASN A 148 -8.35 9.36 -22.73
C ASN A 148 -7.05 8.90 -23.42
N VAL A 149 -5.92 9.55 -23.16
CA VAL A 149 -4.63 9.07 -23.67
C VAL A 149 -4.29 7.68 -23.11
N SER A 150 -3.54 6.91 -23.89
CA SER A 150 -3.02 5.61 -23.44
C SER A 150 -1.51 5.58 -23.49
N PHE A 151 -0.88 5.06 -22.44
CA PHE A 151 0.56 4.94 -22.32
C PHE A 151 0.95 3.57 -21.76
N PRO A 152 2.05 2.96 -22.22
CA PRO A 152 2.64 1.81 -21.56
C PRO A 152 3.24 2.23 -20.22
N VAL A 153 2.84 1.55 -19.15
CA VAL A 153 3.39 1.68 -17.80
C VAL A 153 4.20 0.43 -17.50
N GLN A 154 5.44 0.60 -17.05
CA GLN A 154 6.26 -0.52 -16.61
C GLN A 154 6.11 -0.71 -15.10
N ILE A 155 5.69 -1.90 -14.71
CA ILE A 155 5.50 -2.31 -13.32
C ILE A 155 6.47 -3.43 -13.02
N ASP A 156 7.25 -3.24 -11.98
CA ASP A 156 8.15 -4.25 -11.45
C ASP A 156 7.53 -4.85 -10.19
N THR A 157 7.48 -6.18 -10.14
CA THR A 157 6.90 -6.90 -9.01
C THR A 157 7.90 -7.90 -8.47
N TRP A 158 8.04 -7.94 -7.15
CA TRP A 158 8.57 -9.08 -6.41
C TRP A 158 7.40 -9.71 -5.68
N LEU A 159 7.06 -10.95 -6.02
CA LEU A 159 5.92 -11.67 -5.45
C LEU A 159 6.41 -12.95 -4.79
N ALA A 160 5.87 -13.27 -3.62
CA ALA A 160 6.03 -14.58 -3.01
C ALA A 160 4.66 -15.23 -2.81
N TRP A 161 4.61 -16.54 -3.00
CA TRP A 161 3.40 -17.33 -2.82
C TRP A 161 3.53 -18.31 -1.65
N ASN A 162 2.41 -18.56 -0.98
CA ASN A 162 2.30 -19.62 0.02
C ASN A 162 1.98 -20.97 -0.63
N SER A 163 1.87 -22.03 0.18
CA SER A 163 1.58 -23.40 -0.29
C SER A 163 0.19 -23.54 -0.93
N GLU A 164 -0.71 -22.60 -0.67
CA GLU A 164 -2.04 -22.49 -1.28
C GLU A 164 -2.03 -21.71 -2.60
N ARG A 165 -0.85 -21.30 -3.09
CA ARG A 165 -0.65 -20.49 -4.32
C ARG A 165 -1.30 -19.12 -4.25
N ARG A 166 -1.38 -18.56 -3.04
CA ARG A 166 -1.82 -17.19 -2.80
C ARG A 166 -0.61 -16.30 -2.56
N ILE A 167 -0.64 -15.07 -3.06
CA ILE A 167 0.39 -14.07 -2.83
C ILE A 167 0.41 -13.78 -1.33
N SER A 168 1.52 -14.08 -0.68
CA SER A 168 1.71 -13.85 0.77
C SER A 168 2.50 -12.59 1.06
N GLN A 169 3.27 -12.10 0.09
CA GLN A 169 3.91 -10.79 0.17
C GLN A 169 4.26 -10.28 -1.22
N TYR A 170 4.26 -8.96 -1.38
CA TYR A 170 4.70 -8.32 -2.60
C TYR A 170 5.39 -6.98 -2.37
N ASP A 171 6.34 -6.68 -3.25
CA ASP A 171 6.95 -5.36 -3.39
C ASP A 171 6.83 -4.89 -4.83
N VAL A 172 6.23 -3.73 -5.03
CA VAL A 172 5.84 -3.21 -6.35
C VAL A 172 6.51 -1.86 -6.59
N THR A 173 7.01 -1.64 -7.80
CA THR A 173 7.50 -0.33 -8.26
C THR A 173 6.88 0.04 -9.60
N PHE A 174 6.27 1.22 -9.68
CA PHE A 174 5.86 1.81 -10.96
C PHE A 174 7.04 2.55 -11.58
N ARG A 175 7.77 1.87 -12.46
CA ARG A 175 8.98 2.46 -13.05
C ARG A 175 8.64 3.72 -13.83
N TRP A 176 9.41 4.77 -13.53
CA TRP A 176 9.32 6.08 -14.17
C TRP A 176 7.98 6.80 -13.98
N PHE A 177 7.23 6.50 -12.93
CA PHE A 177 5.99 7.23 -12.66
C PHE A 177 6.22 8.75 -12.52
N ALA A 178 7.34 9.15 -11.91
CA ALA A 178 7.78 10.55 -11.85
C ALA A 178 7.99 11.22 -13.22
N TYR A 179 8.23 10.43 -14.28
CA TYR A 179 8.29 10.93 -15.66
C TYR A 179 6.93 10.86 -16.35
N LEU A 180 6.15 9.80 -16.10
CA LEU A 180 4.80 9.62 -16.65
C LEU A 180 3.86 10.76 -16.23
N LEU A 181 3.87 11.17 -14.97
CA LEU A 181 2.95 12.18 -14.46
C LEU A 181 3.07 13.54 -15.21
N PRO A 182 4.27 14.12 -15.40
CA PRO A 182 4.45 15.28 -16.29
C PRO A 182 3.99 15.04 -17.73
N THR A 183 4.24 13.85 -18.30
CA THR A 183 3.77 13.49 -19.65
C THR A 183 2.24 13.50 -19.74
N LEU A 184 1.54 13.00 -18.71
CA LEU A 184 0.08 13.05 -18.63
C LEU A 184 -0.41 14.50 -18.54
N ILE A 185 0.18 15.32 -17.68
CA ILE A 185 -0.18 16.74 -17.56
C ILE A 185 -0.04 17.48 -18.90
N GLN A 186 1.07 17.27 -19.60
CA GLN A 186 1.30 17.86 -20.94
C GLN A 186 0.28 17.41 -21.99
N SER A 187 -0.37 16.26 -21.81
CA SER A 187 -1.43 15.82 -22.73
C SER A 187 -2.74 16.61 -22.60
N LEU A 188 -2.92 17.35 -21.51
CA LEU A 188 -4.07 18.24 -21.30
C LEU A 188 -3.93 19.54 -22.12
N ASP A 189 -2.75 20.13 -22.13
CA ASP A 189 -2.39 21.28 -22.96
C ASP A 189 -0.86 21.28 -23.17
N ARG A 190 -0.44 20.96 -24.40
CA ARG A 190 0.98 20.84 -24.76
C ARG A 190 1.71 22.17 -24.82
N GLU A 191 0.99 23.25 -25.12
CA GLU A 191 1.57 24.57 -25.32
C GLU A 191 1.70 25.32 -24.00
N ARG A 192 0.86 24.98 -23.00
CA ARG A 192 0.80 25.67 -21.70
C ARG A 192 0.82 24.68 -20.53
N PRO A 193 1.96 24.01 -20.27
CA PRO A 193 2.08 22.99 -19.23
C PRO A 193 1.79 23.50 -17.81
N GLU A 194 2.09 24.77 -17.52
CA GLU A 194 1.76 25.38 -16.22
C GLU A 194 0.25 25.56 -16.02
N GLU A 195 -0.46 25.97 -17.08
CA GLU A 195 -1.92 26.10 -17.04
C GLU A 195 -2.62 24.74 -17.02
N ALA A 196 -2.05 23.74 -17.70
CA ALA A 196 -2.47 22.35 -17.59
C ALA A 196 -2.37 21.84 -16.15
N LEU A 197 -1.26 22.12 -15.46
CA LEU A 197 -1.08 21.74 -14.06
C LEU A 197 -2.08 22.44 -13.15
N LYS A 198 -2.27 23.77 -13.29
CA LYS A 198 -3.26 24.51 -12.50
C LYS A 198 -4.67 23.96 -12.70
N THR A 199 -5.02 23.63 -13.94
CA THR A 199 -6.31 23.02 -14.29
C THR A 199 -6.47 21.65 -13.64
N LEU A 200 -5.43 20.81 -13.68
CA LEU A 200 -5.45 19.50 -13.01
C LEU A 200 -5.65 19.65 -11.50
N VAL A 201 -4.89 20.54 -10.86
CA VAL A 201 -5.00 20.81 -9.41
C VAL A 201 -6.42 21.22 -9.03
N ALA A 202 -7.01 22.17 -9.76
CA ALA A 202 -8.38 22.62 -9.49
C ALA A 202 -9.42 21.50 -9.68
N LYS A 203 -9.25 20.67 -10.71
CA LYS A 203 -10.14 19.53 -10.99
C LYS A 203 -10.03 18.44 -9.93
N VAL A 204 -8.82 18.05 -9.57
CA VAL A 204 -8.56 17.03 -8.53
C VAL A 204 -9.08 17.51 -7.18
N ALA A 205 -8.76 18.74 -6.76
CA ALA A 205 -9.25 19.30 -5.50
C ALA A 205 -10.79 19.37 -5.47
N SER A 206 -11.42 19.80 -6.57
CA SER A 206 -12.88 19.82 -6.67
C SER A 206 -13.48 18.42 -6.53
N SER A 207 -12.92 17.42 -7.23
CA SER A 207 -13.37 16.02 -7.16
C SER A 207 -13.31 15.50 -5.72
N ILE A 208 -12.16 15.66 -5.05
CA ILE A 208 -11.97 15.22 -3.66
C ILE A 208 -12.99 15.88 -2.74
N CYS A 209 -13.22 17.19 -2.88
CA CYS A 209 -14.19 17.89 -2.03
C CYS A 209 -15.64 17.50 -2.33
N ASP A 210 -15.99 17.15 -3.57
CA ASP A 210 -17.30 16.62 -3.92
C ASP A 210 -17.50 15.22 -3.32
N SER A 211 -16.46 14.38 -3.37
CA SER A 211 -16.44 13.05 -2.72
C SER A 211 -16.53 13.16 -1.19
N HIS A 212 -15.85 14.14 -0.58
CA HIS A 212 -15.95 14.45 0.84
C HIS A 212 -17.38 14.84 1.24
N GLU A 213 -17.99 15.82 0.57
CA GLU A 213 -19.35 16.29 0.90
C GLU A 213 -20.40 15.18 0.78
N THR A 214 -20.25 14.30 -0.21
CA THR A 214 -21.21 13.23 -0.48
C THR A 214 -21.07 12.02 0.45
N SER A 215 -19.85 11.68 0.86
CA SER A 215 -19.56 10.39 1.50
C SER A 215 -18.93 10.49 2.90
N CYS A 216 -18.27 11.60 3.22
CA CYS A 216 -17.59 11.83 4.49
C CYS A 216 -18.42 12.72 5.42
N THR A 217 -19.48 12.13 5.95
CA THR A 217 -20.45 12.80 6.84
C THR A 217 -20.38 12.26 8.27
N GLY A 218 -21.03 12.94 9.21
CA GLY A 218 -21.07 12.52 10.62
C GLY A 218 -19.67 12.43 11.23
N GLU A 219 -19.35 11.30 11.86
CA GLU A 219 -18.03 11.04 12.46
C GLU A 219 -16.90 10.97 11.42
N ASN A 220 -17.22 10.74 10.15
CA ASN A 220 -16.23 10.70 9.06
C ASN A 220 -15.97 12.07 8.44
N LYS A 221 -16.58 13.15 8.95
CA LYS A 221 -16.41 14.51 8.41
C LYS A 221 -14.98 15.02 8.63
N GLN A 222 -14.31 15.39 7.53
CA GLN A 222 -12.91 15.86 7.55
C GLN A 222 -12.72 17.38 7.46
N TYR A 223 -13.69 18.08 6.87
CA TYR A 223 -13.67 19.53 6.65
C TYR A 223 -15.03 20.09 7.03
N ASP A 224 -15.07 21.29 7.60
CA ASP A 224 -16.32 21.94 7.99
C ASP A 224 -17.18 22.32 6.79
N SER A 225 -16.55 22.61 5.66
CA SER A 225 -17.21 22.92 4.39
C SER A 225 -16.36 22.51 3.18
N ARG A 226 -17.04 22.32 2.04
CA ARG A 226 -16.40 22.19 0.72
C ARG A 226 -15.35 23.28 0.42
N GLN A 227 -15.59 24.54 0.80
CA GLN A 227 -14.66 25.63 0.54
C GLN A 227 -13.37 25.47 1.35
N GLU A 228 -13.50 25.07 2.62
CA GLU A 228 -12.35 24.77 3.47
C GLU A 228 -11.52 23.60 2.90
N CYS A 229 -12.19 22.52 2.47
CA CYS A 229 -11.54 21.42 1.77
C CYS A 229 -10.74 21.93 0.57
N TYR A 230 -11.37 22.73 -0.29
CA TYR A 230 -10.74 23.22 -1.51
C TYR A 230 -9.54 24.15 -1.21
N ASP A 231 -9.68 25.03 -0.23
CA ASP A 231 -8.61 25.93 0.18
C ASP A 231 -7.42 25.17 0.75
N PHE A 232 -7.65 24.18 1.62
CA PHE A 232 -6.59 23.33 2.13
C PHE A 232 -5.84 22.62 0.99
N LEU A 233 -6.58 21.95 0.10
CA LEU A 233 -6.04 21.15 -1.00
C LEU A 233 -5.28 21.95 -2.06
N THR A 234 -5.57 23.26 -2.19
CA THR A 234 -4.97 24.11 -3.23
C THR A 234 -4.00 25.16 -2.71
N LYS A 235 -4.02 25.46 -1.40
CA LYS A 235 -3.21 26.56 -0.81
C LYS A 235 -2.33 26.13 0.34
N GLU A 236 -2.71 25.10 1.10
CA GLU A 236 -1.99 24.72 2.33
C GLU A 236 -1.05 23.52 2.12
N ILE A 237 -1.35 22.65 1.16
CA ILE A 237 -0.52 21.48 0.82
C ILE A 237 0.05 21.59 -0.59
N ARG A 238 1.15 20.87 -0.81
CA ARG A 238 1.77 20.75 -2.13
C ARG A 238 0.97 19.79 -3.02
N VAL A 239 1.07 19.98 -4.34
CA VAL A 239 0.45 19.07 -5.32
C VAL A 239 0.97 17.65 -5.09
N GLY A 240 2.29 17.49 -4.99
CA GLY A 240 2.98 16.20 -4.89
C GLY A 240 3.67 15.82 -6.20
N GLN A 241 4.79 15.13 -6.07
CA GLN A 241 5.54 14.54 -7.18
C GLN A 241 5.17 13.07 -7.38
N GLY A 242 5.64 12.44 -8.47
CA GLY A 242 5.27 11.05 -8.78
C GLY A 242 5.70 10.01 -7.76
N PHE A 243 6.65 10.32 -6.87
CA PHE A 243 7.06 9.45 -5.76
C PHE A 243 6.43 9.84 -4.41
N GLU A 244 5.55 10.84 -4.38
CA GLU A 244 4.95 11.40 -3.17
C GLU A 244 3.47 10.99 -2.99
N LEU A 245 3.06 9.85 -3.57
CA LEU A 245 1.68 9.37 -3.51
C LEU A 245 1.30 8.74 -2.16
N GLY A 246 2.23 8.69 -1.21
CA GLY A 246 1.95 8.44 0.21
C GLY A 246 2.28 9.64 1.10
N MET A 247 2.64 10.80 0.56
CA MET A 247 3.07 11.95 1.38
C MET A 247 1.91 12.92 1.60
N ASN A 248 2.12 13.99 2.39
CA ASN A 248 1.07 15.02 2.59
C ASN A 248 0.86 15.89 1.34
N THR A 249 0.16 15.32 0.35
CA THR A 249 0.01 15.91 -0.99
C THR A 249 -1.41 15.80 -1.50
N LEU A 250 -1.75 16.64 -2.49
CA LEU A 250 -3.00 16.55 -3.23
C LEU A 250 -3.12 15.21 -3.97
N LEU A 251 -2.02 14.78 -4.60
CA LEU A 251 -2.00 13.54 -5.39
C LEU A 251 -2.21 12.30 -4.53
N CYS A 252 -1.66 12.25 -3.32
CA CYS A 252 -1.96 11.17 -2.38
C CYS A 252 -3.46 11.10 -2.10
N ARG A 253 -4.10 12.23 -1.79
CA ARG A 253 -5.54 12.27 -1.50
C ARG A 253 -6.40 11.87 -2.70
N ASN A 254 -5.94 12.14 -3.92
CA ASN A 254 -6.61 11.65 -5.13
C ASN A 254 -6.61 10.12 -5.23
N ILE A 255 -5.53 9.45 -4.82
CA ILE A 255 -5.49 7.98 -4.74
C ILE A 255 -6.58 7.45 -3.79
N HIS A 256 -6.73 8.09 -2.64
CA HIS A 256 -7.67 7.63 -1.62
C HIS A 256 -9.14 7.96 -1.93
N GLU A 257 -9.40 9.01 -2.71
CA GLU A 257 -10.75 9.41 -3.11
C GLU A 257 -11.56 8.26 -3.72
N HIS A 258 -10.91 7.44 -4.56
CA HIS A 258 -11.57 6.36 -5.31
C HIS A 258 -12.23 5.30 -4.44
N MET A 259 -11.79 5.13 -3.19
CA MET A 259 -12.26 4.08 -2.28
C MET A 259 -13.27 4.59 -1.24
N ILE A 260 -13.50 5.92 -1.18
CA ILE A 260 -14.37 6.52 -0.16
C ILE A 260 -15.80 6.00 -0.24
N LYS A 261 -16.36 5.89 -1.45
CA LYS A 261 -17.76 5.43 -1.63
C LYS A 261 -17.97 4.01 -1.09
N ALA A 262 -16.95 3.16 -1.16
CA ALA A 262 -17.03 1.78 -0.69
C ALA A 262 -16.89 1.70 0.84
N ARG A 263 -15.93 2.41 1.43
CA ARG A 263 -15.62 2.36 2.87
C ARG A 263 -15.26 3.73 3.43
N PRO A 264 -16.25 4.62 3.65
CA PRO A 264 -15.96 5.97 4.13
C PRO A 264 -15.32 5.98 5.52
N GLY A 265 -15.68 5.03 6.39
CA GLY A 265 -15.08 4.90 7.73
C GLY A 265 -13.58 4.57 7.76
N VAL A 266 -13.02 4.12 6.64
CA VAL A 266 -11.58 3.87 6.49
C VAL A 266 -10.93 5.01 5.70
N HIS A 267 -11.53 5.39 4.56
CA HIS A 267 -10.85 6.24 3.59
C HIS A 267 -11.10 7.74 3.75
N CYS A 268 -12.10 8.17 4.52
CA CYS A 268 -12.35 9.60 4.71
C CYS A 268 -11.19 10.30 5.40
N SER A 269 -10.62 9.73 6.46
CA SER A 269 -9.46 10.33 7.15
C SER A 269 -8.26 10.55 6.22
N HIS A 270 -8.07 9.66 5.24
CA HIS A 270 -6.96 9.75 4.30
C HIS A 270 -7.02 11.00 3.39
N ILE A 271 -8.22 11.51 3.11
CA ILE A 271 -8.38 12.76 2.35
C ILE A 271 -8.46 14.01 3.24
N GLY A 272 -8.47 13.86 4.57
CA GLY A 272 -8.57 14.95 5.52
C GLY A 272 -7.26 15.71 5.74
N ARG A 273 -7.28 16.66 6.70
CA ARG A 273 -6.13 17.52 7.01
C ARG A 273 -4.92 16.75 7.54
N ASP A 274 -5.14 15.76 8.39
CA ASP A 274 -4.08 14.92 8.96
C ASP A 274 -3.62 13.79 8.03
N GLY A 275 -4.40 13.49 6.98
CA GLY A 275 -4.13 12.43 6.03
C GLY A 275 -4.31 11.01 6.60
N GLY A 276 -4.86 10.87 7.80
CA GLY A 276 -5.22 9.58 8.41
C GLY A 276 -4.10 8.55 8.52
N GLY A 277 -2.82 8.95 8.58
CA GLY A 277 -1.68 8.03 8.58
C GLY A 277 -1.23 7.58 7.18
N MET A 278 -1.97 7.94 6.13
CA MET A 278 -1.71 7.52 4.75
C MET A 278 -1.16 8.65 3.89
N CYS A 279 -1.70 9.86 4.03
CA CYS A 279 -1.27 11.06 3.30
C CYS A 279 -0.60 12.08 4.24
N ASP A 280 0.49 11.66 4.87
CA ASP A 280 1.27 12.49 5.81
C ASP A 280 2.78 12.41 5.54
N ASP A 281 3.52 13.33 6.15
CA ASP A 281 4.98 13.44 6.03
C ASP A 281 5.73 12.84 7.24
N SER A 282 5.07 11.99 8.04
CA SER A 282 5.64 11.45 9.29
C SER A 282 6.78 10.44 9.04
N ILE A 283 6.81 9.81 7.86
CA ILE A 283 7.81 8.79 7.53
C ILE A 283 8.94 9.41 6.69
N SER A 284 10.15 9.42 7.24
CA SER A 284 11.33 9.90 6.52
C SER A 284 11.83 8.90 5.48
N TYR A 285 12.60 9.38 4.50
CA TYR A 285 13.30 8.53 3.53
C TYR A 285 14.15 7.44 4.21
N GLN A 286 14.92 7.82 5.23
CA GLN A 286 15.78 6.88 5.97
C GLN A 286 14.93 5.79 6.64
N THR A 287 13.82 6.16 7.30
CA THR A 287 12.91 5.19 7.93
C THR A 287 12.36 4.21 6.89
N LYS A 288 11.96 4.70 5.70
CA LYS A 288 11.47 3.85 4.61
C LYS A 288 12.51 2.87 4.08
N VAL A 289 13.76 3.30 3.94
CA VAL A 289 14.83 2.42 3.41
C VAL A 289 15.27 1.39 4.45
N GLU A 290 15.28 1.75 5.73
CA GLU A 290 15.72 0.89 6.83
C GLU A 290 14.60 -0.05 7.34
N GLU A 291 13.37 0.10 6.87
CA GLU A 291 12.24 -0.70 7.34
C GLU A 291 12.40 -2.19 7.01
N GLN A 292 12.26 -3.05 8.04
CA GLN A 292 12.13 -4.50 7.88
C GLN A 292 10.67 -4.91 7.92
N TYR A 293 9.99 -4.67 6.79
CA TYR A 293 8.55 -4.84 6.66
C TYR A 293 8.12 -6.30 6.45
N PHE A 294 8.71 -6.98 5.46
CA PHE A 294 8.29 -8.33 5.07
C PHE A 294 8.77 -9.41 6.05
N ARG A 295 7.83 -10.24 6.52
CA ARG A 295 8.04 -11.28 7.54
C ARG A 295 7.43 -12.63 7.21
N ASN A 296 6.52 -12.69 6.24
CA ASN A 296 5.81 -13.94 5.90
C ASN A 296 6.72 -14.98 5.25
N SER A 297 7.71 -14.56 4.45
CA SER A 297 8.71 -15.41 3.83
C SER A 297 10.01 -14.62 3.59
N PRO A 298 11.19 -15.23 3.78
CA PRO A 298 12.44 -14.56 3.42
C PRO A 298 12.53 -14.35 1.91
N TRP A 299 12.87 -13.14 1.46
CA TRP A 299 13.14 -12.85 0.04
C TRP A 299 14.50 -13.36 -0.44
N VAL A 300 15.40 -13.60 0.51
CA VAL A 300 16.68 -14.25 0.29
C VAL A 300 16.50 -15.71 0.64
N PRO A 301 16.53 -16.64 -0.34
CA PRO A 301 16.46 -18.06 -0.04
C PRO A 301 17.62 -18.43 0.88
N GLU A 302 17.34 -19.11 2.00
CA GLU A 302 18.39 -19.71 2.80
C GLU A 302 19.18 -20.70 1.92
N THR A 303 20.51 -20.52 1.85
CA THR A 303 21.41 -21.50 1.23
C THR A 303 21.18 -22.86 1.88
N PRO A 304 21.03 -23.94 1.10
CA PRO A 304 20.97 -25.30 1.63
C PRO A 304 22.15 -25.63 2.55
#